data_AF-A0A847AQX9-F1
#
_entry.id   AF-A0A847AQX9-F1
#
_cell.length_a   1.000
_cell.length_b   1.000
_cell.length_c   1.000
_cell.angle_alpha   90.00
_cell.angle_beta   90.00
_cell.angle_gamma   90.00
#
_symmetry.space_group_name_H-M   'P 1'
#
loop_
_entity.id
_entity.type
_entity.pdbx_description
1 polymer ?
#
loop_
_entity_poly.entity_id
_entity_poly.type
_entity_poly.pdbx_seq_one_letter_code
_entity_poly.pdbx_strand_id
1 'polypeptide(L)' 'KNMEYIKKYVSISDTIPQEIIDCMYDPQTSGGLLISVEKDKSQMLLDELKNNKTPFALIGEVLEKQDYSIIVE' A
#
# COMPACT_ATOMS: atom_id res chain seq x y z
N LYS A 1 -8.69 1.80 17.82
CA LYS A 1 -7.32 2.28 18.10
C LYS A 1 -6.50 2.57 16.84
N ASN A 2 -5.99 1.58 16.08
CA ASN A 2 -5.18 1.86 14.88
C ASN A 2 -5.97 2.54 13.76
N MET A 3 -7.10 1.94 13.36
CA MET A 3 -8.03 2.52 12.38
C MET A 3 -8.47 3.94 12.76
N GLU A 4 -8.87 4.15 14.02
CA GLU A 4 -9.32 5.46 14.49
C GLU A 4 -8.24 6.55 14.43
N TYR A 5 -6.97 6.18 14.58
CA TYR A 5 -5.85 7.13 14.50
C TYR A 5 -5.60 7.60 13.07
N ILE A 6 -5.68 6.68 12.11
CA ILE A 6 -5.28 6.94 10.72
C ILE A 6 -6.45 7.30 9.81
N LYS A 7 -7.70 6.93 10.14
CA LYS A 7 -8.89 7.10 9.27
C LYS A 7 -9.07 8.51 8.71
N LYS A 8 -8.65 9.54 9.44
CA LYS A 8 -8.74 10.95 8.99
C LYS A 8 -7.78 11.31 7.85
N TYR A 9 -6.81 10.45 7.57
CA TYR A 9 -5.82 10.61 6.49
C TYR A 9 -6.06 9.66 5.31
N VAL A 10 -7.09 8.81 5.39
CA VAL A 10 -7.39 7.78 4.38
C VAL A 10 -8.73 8.10 3.72
N SER A 11 -8.75 8.11 2.39
CA SER A 11 -9.98 8.09 1.60
C SER A 11 -10.13 6.71 0.96
N ILE A 12 -11.31 6.10 1.08
CA ILE A 12 -11.60 4.77 0.55
C ILE A 12 -12.82 4.86 -0.36
N SER A 13 -12.72 4.32 -1.57
CA SER A 13 -13.84 4.23 -2.50
C SER A 13 -14.95 3.33 -1.96
N ASP A 14 -16.21 3.72 -2.17
CA ASP A 14 -17.40 2.94 -1.81
C ASP A 14 -17.48 1.57 -2.54
N THR A 15 -16.64 1.36 -3.54
CA THR A 15 -16.53 0.09 -4.29
C THR A 15 -15.68 -0.96 -3.59
N ILE A 16 -14.91 -0.59 -2.56
CA ILE A 16 -14.02 -1.51 -1.85
C ILE A 16 -14.81 -2.33 -0.82
N PRO A 17 -14.76 -3.67 -0.86
CA PRO A 17 -15.42 -4.51 0.13
C PRO A 17 -14.88 -4.27 1.55
N GLN A 18 -15.76 -4.31 2.56
CA GLN A 18 -15.38 -4.06 3.96
C GLN A 18 -14.30 -5.02 4.46
N GLU A 19 -14.31 -6.28 4.01
CA GLU A 19 -13.29 -7.26 4.36
C GLU A 19 -11.88 -6.85 3.91
N ILE A 20 -11.74 -6.13 2.79
CA ILE A 20 -10.46 -5.60 2.32
C ILE A 20 -10.02 -4.44 3.20
N ILE A 21 -10.96 -3.54 3.54
CA ILE A 21 -10.72 -2.42 4.45
C ILE A 21 -10.25 -2.92 5.82
N ASP A 22 -10.91 -3.96 6.36
CA ASP A 22 -10.56 -4.56 7.63
C ASP A 22 -9.13 -5.14 7.60
N CYS A 23 -8.76 -5.82 6.51
CA CYS A 23 -7.39 -6.31 6.31
C CYS A 23 -6.34 -5.19 6.28
N MET A 24 -6.65 -4.01 5.73
CA MET A 24 -5.70 -2.88 5.70
C MET A 24 -5.35 -2.33 7.08
N TYR A 25 -6.24 -2.52 8.06
CA TYR A 25 -6.05 -2.08 9.44
C TYR A 25 -5.52 -3.17 10.37
N ASP A 26 -5.24 -4.36 9.84
CA ASP A 26 -4.71 -5.48 10.60
C ASP A 26 -3.27 -5.19 11.10
N PRO A 27 -2.99 -5.30 12.40
CA PRO A 27 -1.66 -5.10 12.93
C PRO A 27 -0.70 -6.21 12.47
N GLN A 28 0.30 -5.84 11.68
CA GLN A 28 1.31 -6.77 11.19
C GLN A 28 2.39 -7.05 12.25
N THR A 29 2.65 -8.32 12.55
CA THR A 29 3.82 -8.77 13.34
C THR A 29 4.82 -9.41 12.40
N SER A 30 6.06 -8.91 12.35
CA SER A 30 7.07 -9.36 11.38
C SER A 30 6.61 -9.26 9.92
N GLY A 31 5.99 -8.11 9.58
CA GLY A 31 5.47 -7.85 8.24
C GLY A 31 6.54 -7.74 7.15
N GLY A 32 6.10 -7.36 5.96
CA GLY A 32 6.98 -7.17 4.80
C GLY A 32 7.71 -5.83 4.76
N LEU A 33 8.38 -5.58 3.64
CA LEU A 33 8.99 -4.28 3.31
C LEU A 33 8.06 -3.50 2.38
N LEU A 34 7.84 -2.22 2.69
CA LEU A 34 7.20 -1.26 1.79
C LEU A 34 8.28 -0.31 1.26
N ILE A 35 8.43 -0.26 -0.07
CA ILE A 35 9.49 0.49 -0.74
C ILE A 35 8.86 1.41 -1.79
N SER A 36 9.34 2.65 -1.85
CA SER A 36 9.02 3.59 -2.92
C SER A 36 10.28 3.84 -3.75
N VAL A 37 10.12 3.83 -5.08
CA VAL A 37 11.16 4.14 -6.06
C VAL A 37 10.59 5.07 -7.12
N GLU A 38 11.47 5.73 -7.87
CA GLU A 38 11.06 6.49 -9.05
C GLU A 38 10.32 5.58 -10.06
N LYS A 39 9.34 6.16 -10.76
CA LYS A 39 8.39 5.41 -11.61
C LYS A 39 9.11 4.60 -12.70
N ASP A 40 10.16 5.15 -13.29
CA ASP A 40 11.00 4.52 -14.30
C ASP A 40 11.86 3.36 -13.76
N LYS A 41 12.16 3.35 -12.46
CA LYS A 41 12.92 2.28 -11.79
C LYS A 41 12.05 1.14 -11.26
N SER A 42 10.73 1.33 -11.21
CA SER A 42 9.79 0.34 -10.66
C SER A 42 9.91 -1.03 -11.35
N GLN A 43 9.90 -1.06 -12.68
CA GLN A 43 9.99 -2.31 -13.45
C GLN A 43 11.33 -3.02 -13.25
N MET A 44 12.43 -2.26 -13.23
CA MET A 44 13.76 -2.79 -12.96
C MET A 44 13.82 -3.48 -11.59
N LEU A 45 13.27 -2.87 -10.54
CA LEU A 45 13.20 -3.49 -9.20
C LEU A 45 12.39 -4.79 -9.22
N LEU A 46 11.24 -4.81 -9.89
CA LEU A 46 10.42 -6.01 -10.01
C LEU A 46 11.17 -7.13 -10.73
N ASP A 47 11.92 -6.81 -11.78
CA ASP A 47 12.70 -7.78 -12.54
C ASP A 47 13.82 -8.40 -11.70
N GLU A 48 14.53 -7.60 -10.91
CA GLU A 48 15.56 -8.09 -9.97
C GLU A 48 14.97 -8.99 -8.88
N LEU A 49 13.74 -8.72 -8.45
CA LEU A 49 13.06 -9.51 -7.41
C LEU A 49 12.49 -10.84 -7.92
N LYS A 50 12.33 -11.05 -9.24
CA LYS A 50 11.72 -12.27 -9.81
C LYS A 50 12.34 -13.58 -9.33
N ASN A 51 13.65 -13.60 -9.07
CA ASN A 51 14.37 -14.79 -8.63
C ASN A 51 14.40 -14.96 -7.10
N ASN A 52 13.79 -14.04 -6.35
CA ASN A 52 13.67 -14.11 -4.91
C ASN A 52 12.53 -15.08 -4.51
N LYS A 53 12.71 -15.77 -3.39
CA LYS A 53 11.66 -16.63 -2.79
C LYS A 53 10.57 -15.80 -2.11
N THR A 54 10.87 -14.57 -1.71
CA THR A 54 9.93 -13.68 -1.03
C THR A 54 8.91 -13.10 -2.01
N PRO A 55 7.61 -13.25 -1.75
CA PRO A 55 6.56 -12.63 -2.57
C PRO A 55 6.71 -11.10 -2.60
N PHE A 56 6.41 -10.51 -3.75
CA PHE A 56 6.45 -9.07 -3.94
C PHE A 56 5.31 -8.64 -4.88
N ALA A 57 4.88 -7.39 -4.75
CA ALA A 57 3.83 -6.80 -5.58
C ALA A 57 4.04 -5.30 -5.71
N LEU A 58 3.67 -4.74 -6.87
CA LEU A 58 3.43 -3.32 -7.02
C LEU A 58 1.99 -3.04 -6.54
N ILE A 59 1.85 -2.30 -5.44
CA ILE A 59 0.57 -2.10 -4.76
C ILE A 59 -0.02 -0.69 -4.93
N GLY A 60 0.64 0.18 -5.69
CA GLY A 60 0.18 1.56 -5.91
C GLY A 60 1.30 2.47 -6.40
N GLU A 61 1.03 3.78 -6.37
CA GLU A 61 1.98 4.83 -6.73
C GLU A 61 1.96 5.99 -5.73
N VAL A 62 3.03 6.79 -5.74
CA VAL A 62 3.12 8.02 -4.93
C VAL A 62 2.65 9.18 -5.79
N LEU A 63 1.65 9.91 -5.30
CA LEU A 63 1.09 11.09 -5.95
C LEU A 63 1.60 12.37 -5.27
N GLU A 64 1.40 13.51 -5.93
CA GLU A 64 1.52 14.80 -5.26
C GLU A 64 0.51 14.91 -4.11
N LYS A 65 0.87 15.68 -3.08
CA LYS A 65 0.06 15.80 -1.86
C LYS A 65 -1.38 16.25 -2.19
N GLN A 66 -2.35 15.44 -1.78
CA GLN A 66 -3.79 15.71 -1.90
C GLN A 66 -4.40 16.06 -0.52
N ASP A 67 -5.73 16.16 -0.47
CA ASP A 67 -6.50 16.32 0.77
C ASP A 67 -6.30 15.16 1.75
N TYR A 68 -6.11 13.95 1.21
CA TYR A 68 -5.84 12.72 1.96
C TYR A 68 -4.43 12.20 1.68
N SER A 69 -3.81 11.59 2.69
CA SER A 69 -2.45 11.03 2.57
C SER A 69 -2.44 9.64 1.92
N ILE A 70 -3.53 8.89 2.03
CA ILE A 70 -3.70 7.56 1.47
C ILE A 70 -5.05 7.52 0.76
N ILE A 71 -5.06 7.06 -0.48
CA ILE A 71 -6.26 6.92 -1.31
C ILE A 71 -6.35 5.44 -1.72
N VAL A 72 -7.51 4.83 -1.54
CA VAL A 72 -7.78 3.43 -1.86
C VAL A 72 -8.96 3.38 -2.83
N GLU A 73 -8.73 2.82 -4.02
CA GLU A 73 -9.67 2.79 -5.15
C GLU A 73 -9.96 1.37 -5.65
#